data_AF-A0A9X5BD29-F1
#
_entry.id   AF-A0A9X5BD29-F1
#
_cell.length_a   1.000
_cell.length_b   1.000
_cell.length_c   1.000
_cell.angle_alpha   90.00
_cell.angle_beta   90.00
_cell.angle_gamma   90.00
#
_symmetry.space_group_name_H-M   'P 1'
#
loop_
_entity.id
_entity.type
_entity.pdbx_description
1 polymer ?
#
loop_
_entity_poly.entity_id
_entity_poly.type
_entity_poly.pdbx_seq_one_letter_code
_entity_poly.pdbx_strand_id
1 'polypeptide(L)'
;MVCKEIENMIPAFLADDLDTEDLRDFMEHVDNCEECMEELSIQFLVLEGLARLEAGNVFDLQNELKVRLEEAAHSLKRREGMQGLLYILEGLVVIAAIGLVALLLVL
;
A
#
# COMPACT_ATOMS: atom_id res chain seq x y z
N MET A 1 36.58 26.73 1.53
CA MET A 1 36.83 25.37 1.00
C MET A 1 36.73 25.36 -0.50
N VAL A 2 37.30 24.33 -1.14
CA VAL A 2 37.23 24.13 -2.60
C VAL A 2 35.97 23.34 -2.94
N CYS A 3 35.25 23.69 -4.03
CA CYS A 3 33.98 23.02 -4.43
C CYS A 3 34.10 21.49 -4.40
N LYS A 4 35.22 20.97 -4.91
CA LYS A 4 35.51 19.53 -4.92
C LYS A 4 35.50 18.88 -3.53
N GLU A 5 35.94 19.57 -2.48
CA GLU A 5 35.93 19.04 -1.12
C GLU A 5 34.49 18.94 -0.61
N ILE A 6 33.70 19.98 -0.87
CA ILE A 6 32.28 20.06 -0.51
C ILE A 6 31.44 19.03 -1.26
N GLU A 7 31.69 18.83 -2.56
CA GLU A 7 31.03 17.79 -3.36
C GLU A 7 31.22 16.38 -2.77
N ASN A 8 32.42 16.10 -2.22
CA ASN A 8 32.70 14.82 -1.58
C ASN A 8 32.02 14.68 -0.21
N MET A 9 31.64 15.78 0.43
CA MET A 9 30.90 15.80 1.69
C MET A 9 29.39 15.64 1.51
N ILE A 10 28.85 15.85 0.29
CA ILE A 10 27.39 15.75 0.01
C ILE A 10 26.79 14.41 0.46
N PRO A 11 27.37 13.22 0.17
CA PRO A 11 26.79 11.96 0.61
C PRO A 11 26.77 11.82 2.14
N ALA A 12 27.82 12.29 2.82
CA ALA A 12 27.91 12.28 4.28
C ALA A 12 26.91 13.26 4.91
N PHE A 13 26.70 14.43 4.30
CA PHE A 13 25.66 15.39 4.69
C PHE A 13 24.26 14.78 4.56
N LEU A 14 23.95 14.15 3.41
CA LEU A 14 22.65 13.51 3.18
C LEU A 14 22.39 12.32 4.12
N ALA A 15 23.46 11.69 4.63
CA ALA A 15 23.39 10.62 5.61
C ALA A 15 23.43 11.09 7.08
N ASP A 16 23.50 12.41 7.33
CA ASP A 16 23.65 13.01 8.68
C ASP A 16 24.91 12.52 9.42
N ASP A 17 26.01 12.33 8.70
CA ASP A 17 27.29 11.76 9.20
C ASP A 17 28.47 12.76 9.16
N LEU A 18 28.18 14.06 9.04
CA LEU A 18 29.20 15.11 9.16
C LEU A 18 29.39 15.53 10.62
N ASP A 19 30.63 15.76 11.03
CA ASP A 19 30.91 16.41 12.30
C ASP A 19 30.56 17.90 12.28
N THR A 20 30.60 18.53 13.46
CA THR A 20 30.14 19.92 13.62
C THR A 20 31.02 20.95 12.90
N GLU A 21 32.32 20.68 12.72
CA GLU A 21 33.22 21.57 12.00
C GLU A 21 32.97 21.43 10.49
N ASP A 22 32.97 20.19 9.98
CA ASP A 22 32.73 19.91 8.56
C ASP A 22 31.33 20.37 8.10
N LEU A 23 30.30 20.19 8.92
CA LEU A 23 28.95 20.66 8.62
C LEU A 23 28.87 22.19 8.52
N ARG A 24 29.60 22.90 9.39
CA ARG A 24 29.63 24.38 9.36
C ARG A 24 30.24 24.86 8.05
N ASP A 25 31.37 24.29 7.68
CA ASP A 25 32.11 24.70 6.48
C ASP A 25 31.38 24.29 5.20
N PHE A 26 30.70 23.14 5.21
CA PHE A 26 29.77 22.72 4.15
C PHE A 26 28.64 23.73 3.96
N MET A 27 27.95 24.11 5.03
CA MET A 27 26.84 25.07 4.97
C MET A 27 27.29 26.45 4.50
N GLU A 28 28.42 26.96 4.97
CA GLU A 28 28.96 28.25 4.54
C GLU A 28 29.28 28.25 3.04
N HIS A 29 29.80 27.14 2.50
CA HIS A 29 30.12 27.06 1.08
C HIS A 29 28.89 26.90 0.20
N VAL A 30 27.99 25.96 0.52
CA VAL A 30 26.79 25.68 -0.29
C VAL A 30 25.85 26.88 -0.36
N ASP A 31 25.76 27.68 0.69
CA ASP A 31 24.93 28.91 0.69
C ASP A 31 25.48 30.00 -0.23
N ASN A 32 26.79 29.99 -0.50
CA ASN A 32 27.47 31.00 -1.33
C ASN A 32 27.90 30.46 -2.72
N CYS A 33 27.64 29.20 -3.04
CA CYS A 33 28.05 28.54 -4.27
C CYS A 33 26.87 27.85 -4.96
N GLU A 34 26.37 28.44 -6.05
CA GLU A 34 25.26 27.88 -6.83
C GLU A 34 25.57 26.49 -7.41
N GLU A 35 26.80 26.24 -7.85
CA GLU A 35 27.23 24.95 -8.41
C GLU A 35 27.13 23.82 -7.37
N CYS A 36 27.62 24.05 -6.15
CA CYS A 36 27.52 23.05 -5.08
C CYS A 36 26.08 22.85 -4.60
N MET A 37 25.24 23.89 -4.62
CA MET A 37 23.82 23.79 -4.31
C MET A 37 23.06 22.98 -5.37
N GLU A 38 23.40 23.17 -6.65
CA GLU A 38 22.83 22.38 -7.75
C GLU A 38 23.20 20.89 -7.60
N GLU A 39 24.46 20.58 -7.36
CA GLU A 39 24.92 19.20 -7.16
C GLU A 39 24.24 18.53 -5.95
N LEU A 40 24.15 19.23 -4.81
CA LEU A 40 23.41 18.76 -3.63
C LEU A 40 21.95 18.44 -3.96
N SER A 41 21.29 19.33 -4.73
CA SER A 41 19.91 19.15 -5.15
C SER A 41 19.73 17.93 -6.04
N ILE A 42 20.64 17.71 -7.00
CA ILE A 42 20.62 16.54 -7.89
C ILE A 42 20.77 15.25 -7.07
N GLN A 43 21.76 15.17 -6.19
CA GLN A 43 21.99 13.96 -5.40
C GLN A 43 20.83 13.66 -4.44
N PHE A 44 20.25 14.69 -3.81
CA PHE A 44 19.04 14.54 -3.01
C PHE A 44 17.88 13.97 -3.83
N LEU A 45 17.63 14.50 -5.03
CA LEU A 45 16.55 14.02 -5.90
C LEU A 45 16.76 12.57 -6.37
N VAL A 46 18.00 12.18 -6.67
CA VAL A 46 18.32 10.80 -7.05
C VAL A 46 18.07 9.85 -5.87
N LEU A 47 18.53 10.21 -4.67
CA LEU A 47 18.38 9.40 -3.47
C LEU A 47 16.91 9.22 -3.09
N GLU A 48 16.15 10.32 -3.03
CA GLU A 48 14.72 10.29 -2.74
C GLU A 48 13.93 9.61 -3.87
N GLY A 49 14.32 9.82 -5.13
CA GLY A 49 13.71 9.16 -6.29
C GLY A 49 13.85 7.64 -6.24
N LEU A 50 15.04 7.14 -5.90
CA LEU A 50 15.31 5.72 -5.74
C LEU A 50 14.60 5.16 -4.50
N ALA A 51 14.66 5.85 -3.36
CA ALA A 51 13.95 5.45 -2.15
C ALA A 51 12.44 5.29 -2.40
N ARG A 52 11.83 6.18 -3.19
CA ARG A 52 10.41 6.08 -3.57
C ARG A 52 10.10 4.94 -4.53
N LEU A 53 11.03 4.59 -5.42
CA LEU A 53 10.91 3.42 -6.31
C LEU A 53 11.05 2.10 -5.54
N GLU A 54 11.99 2.05 -4.59
CA GLU A 54 12.28 0.85 -3.80
C GLU A 54 11.27 0.62 -2.67
N ALA A 55 10.80 1.68 -2.02
CA ALA A 55 9.80 1.61 -0.96
C ALA A 55 8.39 1.24 -1.45
N GLY A 56 8.14 1.12 -2.77
CA GLY A 56 6.82 0.79 -3.31
C GLY A 56 5.71 1.77 -2.90
N ASN A 57 6.08 2.96 -2.40
CA ASN A 57 5.19 3.95 -1.80
C ASN A 57 4.53 4.88 -2.83
N VAL A 58 4.43 4.41 -4.07
CA VAL A 58 3.43 4.92 -5.01
C VAL A 58 2.28 3.93 -4.98
N PHE A 59 1.41 4.13 -3.98
CA PHE A 59 0.07 3.56 -3.89
C PHE A 59 -0.01 2.04 -3.66
N ASP A 60 0.00 1.65 -2.38
CA ASP A 60 -0.64 0.41 -1.90
C ASP A 60 -2.16 0.38 -2.21
N LEU A 61 -2.72 1.36 -2.94
CA LEU A 61 -4.10 1.31 -3.44
C LEU A 61 -4.36 0.10 -4.30
N GLN A 62 -3.41 -0.43 -5.09
CA GLN A 62 -3.74 -1.61 -5.90
C GLN A 62 -3.99 -2.83 -5.02
N ASN A 63 -3.20 -2.99 -3.96
CA ASN A 63 -3.38 -4.06 -3.00
C ASN A 63 -4.61 -3.81 -2.12
N GLU A 64 -4.79 -2.58 -1.62
CA GLU A 64 -5.96 -2.19 -0.83
C GLU A 64 -7.26 -2.29 -1.64
N LEU A 65 -7.25 -1.89 -2.91
CA LEU A 65 -8.37 -2.05 -3.84
C LEU A 65 -8.66 -3.53 -4.10
N LYS A 66 -7.63 -4.37 -4.23
CA LYS A 66 -7.79 -5.81 -4.41
C LYS A 66 -8.40 -6.46 -3.16
N VAL A 67 -7.93 -6.10 -1.97
CA VAL A 67 -8.50 -6.53 -0.69
C VAL A 67 -9.96 -6.10 -0.57
N ARG A 68 -10.28 -4.83 -0.90
CA ARG A 68 -11.65 -4.31 -0.87
C ARG A 68 -12.57 -4.98 -1.90
N LEU A 69 -12.08 -5.28 -3.10
CA LEU A 69 -12.81 -6.02 -4.12
C LEU A 69 -13.07 -7.48 -3.70
N GLU A 70 -12.09 -8.14 -3.09
CA GLU A 70 -12.25 -9.49 -2.54
C GLU A 70 -13.26 -9.52 -1.39
N GLU A 71 -13.19 -8.56 -0.46
CA GLU A 71 -14.19 -8.40 0.61
C GLU A 71 -15.60 -8.16 0.05
N ALA A 72 -15.73 -7.28 -0.95
CA ALA A 72 -17.01 -6.98 -1.59
C ALA A 72 -17.58 -8.22 -2.32
N ALA A 73 -16.75 -8.93 -3.10
CA ALA A 73 -17.14 -10.16 -3.79
C ALA A 73 -17.59 -11.25 -2.81
N HIS A 74 -16.89 -11.40 -1.68
CA HIS A 74 -17.27 -12.36 -0.65
C HIS A 74 -18.58 -11.97 0.05
N SER A 75 -18.84 -10.67 0.23
CA SER A 75 -20.09 -10.18 0.81
C SER A 75 -21.32 -10.42 -0.10
N LEU A 76 -21.15 -10.32 -1.42
CA LEU A 76 -22.19 -10.58 -2.41
C LEU A 76 -22.55 -12.08 -2.46
N LYS A 77 -21.54 -12.94 -2.53
CA LYS A 77 -21.74 -14.40 -2.61
C LYS A 77 -22.43 -14.96 -1.36
N ARG A 78 -22.15 -14.36 -0.20
CA ARG A 78 -22.78 -14.73 1.08
C ARG A 78 -24.25 -14.32 1.16
N ARG A 79 -24.64 -13.20 0.53
CA ARG A 79 -26.05 -12.76 0.47
C ARG A 79 -26.89 -13.64 -0.46
N GLU A 80 -26.38 -14.00 -1.63
CA GLU A 80 -27.08 -14.86 -2.58
C GLU A 80 -27.18 -16.32 -2.10
N GLY A 81 -26.11 -16.87 -1.50
CA GLY A 81 -26.11 -18.24 -0.98
C GLY A 81 -27.06 -18.45 0.21
N MET A 82 -27.21 -17.45 1.07
CA MET A 82 -28.09 -17.55 2.25
C MET A 82 -29.57 -17.56 1.87
N GLN A 83 -29.96 -16.82 0.84
CA GLN A 83 -31.33 -16.84 0.32
C GLN A 83 -31.68 -18.19 -0.31
N GLY A 84 -30.76 -18.78 -1.09
CA GLY A 84 -30.96 -20.10 -1.69
C GLY A 84 -31.16 -21.21 -0.65
N LEU A 85 -30.39 -21.20 0.45
CA LEU A 85 -30.50 -22.19 1.51
C LEU A 85 -31.86 -22.13 2.24
N LEU A 86 -32.41 -20.92 2.43
CA LEU A 86 -33.68 -20.70 3.09
C LEU A 86 -34.86 -21.25 2.26
N TYR A 87 -34.86 -20.99 0.95
CA TYR A 87 -35.86 -21.55 0.03
C TYR A 87 -35.79 -23.09 -0.07
N ILE A 88 -34.59 -23.67 -0.03
CA ILE A 88 -34.42 -25.13 -0.04
C ILE A 88 -35.04 -25.74 1.23
N LEU A 89 -34.81 -25.14 2.39
CA LEU A 89 -35.37 -25.61 3.65
C LEU A 89 -36.90 -25.56 3.64
N GLU A 90 -37.48 -24.43 3.21
CA GLU A 90 -38.94 -24.28 3.07
C GLU A 90 -39.53 -25.34 2.12
N GLY A 91 -38.88 -25.58 0.99
CA GLY A 91 -39.30 -26.61 0.03
C GLY A 91 -39.31 -28.03 0.63
N LEU A 92 -38.29 -28.38 1.41
CA LEU A 92 -38.22 -29.68 2.08
C LEU A 92 -39.37 -29.91 3.06
N VAL A 93 -39.76 -28.88 3.83
CA VAL A 93 -40.90 -28.98 4.77
C VAL A 93 -42.21 -29.23 4.01
N VAL A 94 -42.43 -28.52 2.91
CA VAL A 94 -43.64 -28.69 2.08
C VAL A 94 -43.69 -30.10 1.48
N ILE A 95 -42.57 -30.59 0.94
CA ILE A 95 -42.51 -31.94 0.36
C ILE A 95 -42.77 -33.02 1.43
N ALA A 96 -42.19 -32.88 2.62
CA ALA A 96 -42.43 -33.80 3.73
C ALA A 96 -43.90 -33.80 4.19
N ALA A 97 -44.54 -32.63 4.27
CA ALA A 97 -45.94 -32.50 4.62
C ALA A 97 -46.86 -33.17 3.58
N ILE A 98 -46.61 -32.95 2.29
CA ILE A 98 -47.36 -33.60 1.20
C ILE A 98 -47.19 -35.12 1.26
N GLY A 99 -45.97 -35.61 1.48
CA GLY A 99 -45.70 -37.04 1.63
C GLY A 99 -46.45 -37.67 2.80
N LEU A 100 -46.51 -36.98 3.94
CA LEU A 100 -47.23 -37.46 5.13
C LEU A 100 -48.74 -37.50 4.89
N VAL A 101 -49.30 -36.47 4.25
CA VAL A 101 -50.73 -36.45 3.87
C VAL A 101 -51.05 -37.57 2.86
N ALA A 102 -50.21 -37.76 1.84
CA ALA A 102 -50.41 -38.83 0.86
C ALA A 102 -50.34 -40.22 1.52
N LEU A 103 -49.40 -40.44 2.45
CA LEU A 103 -49.31 -41.67 3.23
C LEU A 103 -50.60 -41.92 4.03
N LEU A 104 -51.14 -40.89 4.70
CA LEU A 104 -52.39 -40.99 5.47
C LEU A 104 -53.63 -41.26 4.60
N LEU A 105 -53.62 -40.85 3.33
CA LEU A 105 -54.72 -41.12 2.39
C LEU A 105 -54.68 -42.54 1.81
N VAL A 106 -53.49 -43.15 1.77
CA VAL A 106 -53.28 -44.50 1.25
C VAL A 106 -53.42 -45.57 2.32
N LEU A 107 -53.17 -45.23 3.60
CA LEU A 107 -53.32 -46.10 4.77
C LEU A 107 -54.79 -46.24 5.20
#